data_AF-A0A9D5WAD2-F1
#
_entry.id   AF-A0A9D5WAD2-F1
#
_cell.length_a   1.000
_cell.length_b   1.000
_cell.length_c   1.000
_cell.angle_alpha   90.00
_cell.angle_beta   90.00
_cell.angle_gamma   90.00
#
_symmetry.space_group_name_H-M   'P 1'
#
loop_
_entity.id
_entity.type
_entity.pdbx_description
1 polymer ?
#
loop_
_entity_poly.entity_id
_entity_poly.type
_entity_poly.pdbx_seq_one_letter_code
_entity_poly.pdbx_strand_id
1 'polypeptide(L)'
;MDDFKKFTKQESLIYDEAIKTLSAEVEHGTGYEDAVNRLAIEDSQLKQLISDDFLKILIVKLHYEKGMTLKEVASKLSVTHELIVATKNEMLEEVQGSAIKAFHSDVKWGNA
;
A
#
# COMPACT_ATOMS: atom_id res chain seq x y z
N MET A 1 -5.51 -16.91 -1.05
CA MET A 1 -6.94 -16.66 -0.73
C MET A 1 -7.01 -15.16 -0.53
N ASP A 2 -7.29 -14.40 -1.60
CA ASP A 2 -7.45 -12.95 -1.45
C ASP A 2 -8.93 -12.67 -1.22
N ASP A 3 -9.34 -12.92 0.02
CA ASP A 3 -10.54 -12.32 0.56
C ASP A 3 -10.16 -10.88 0.89
N PHE A 4 -10.50 -9.93 0.01
CA PHE A 4 -10.46 -8.51 0.35
C PHE A 4 -11.20 -8.34 1.69
N LYS A 5 -10.49 -7.86 2.72
CA LYS A 5 -11.11 -7.60 4.02
C LYS A 5 -12.29 -6.67 3.78
N LYS A 6 -13.51 -7.16 4.04
CA LYS A 6 -14.71 -6.32 3.97
C LYS A 6 -14.68 -5.40 5.19
N PHE A 7 -14.24 -4.16 4.98
CA PHE A 7 -14.27 -3.14 6.02
C PHE A 7 -15.71 -2.87 6.46
N THR A 8 -15.90 -2.75 7.76
CA THR A 8 -17.05 -2.06 8.32
C THR A 8 -17.00 -0.58 7.92
N LYS A 9 -18.15 0.11 7.97
CA LYS A 9 -18.18 1.56 7.70
C LYS A 9 -17.23 2.34 8.61
N GLN A 10 -17.07 1.90 9.86
CA GLN A 10 -16.16 2.54 10.81
C GLN A 10 -14.70 2.31 10.42
N GLU A 11 -14.31 1.09 10.04
CA GLU A 11 -12.94 0.81 9.58
C GLU A 11 -12.62 1.57 8.30
N SER A 12 -13.57 1.71 7.35
CA SER A 12 -13.36 2.52 6.15
C SER A 12 -13.09 3.99 6.48
N LEU A 13 -13.83 4.58 7.43
CA LEU A 13 -13.60 5.96 7.86
C LEU A 13 -12.21 6.13 8.49
N ILE A 14 -11.81 5.19 9.35
CA ILE A 14 -10.48 5.18 9.97
C ILE A 14 -9.39 5.06 8.90
N TYR A 15 -9.58 4.16 7.94
CA TYR A 15 -8.65 3.96 6.83
C TYR A 15 -8.45 5.26 6.02
N ASP A 16 -9.54 5.86 5.56
CA ASP A 16 -9.49 7.07 4.73
C ASP A 16 -8.83 8.26 5.47
N GLU A 17 -9.19 8.44 6.75
CA GLU A 17 -8.60 9.48 7.59
C GLU A 17 -7.11 9.23 7.84
N ALA A 18 -6.72 7.98 8.08
CA ALA A 18 -5.33 7.61 8.28
C ALA A 18 -4.49 7.85 7.02
N ILE A 19 -4.95 7.43 5.84
CA ILE A 19 -4.24 7.67 4.57
C ILE A 19 -4.07 9.17 4.31
N LYS A 20 -5.10 9.97 4.56
CA LYS A 20 -5.04 11.43 4.41
C LYS A 20 -4.01 12.04 5.38
N THR A 21 -4.03 11.61 6.64
CA THR A 21 -3.12 12.11 7.68
C THR A 21 -1.68 11.76 7.37
N LEU A 22 -1.41 10.48 7.06
CA LEU A 22 -0.08 10.00 6.68
C LEU A 22 0.47 10.72 5.45
N SER A 23 -0.38 10.96 4.45
CA SER A 23 0.01 11.72 3.25
C SER A 23 0.48 13.12 3.59
N ALA A 24 -0.23 13.83 4.47
CA ALA A 24 0.14 15.18 4.90
C ALA A 24 1.46 15.19 5.69
N GLU A 25 1.65 14.23 6.61
CA GLU A 25 2.89 14.08 7.38
C GLU A 25 4.11 13.87 6.46
N VAL A 26 4.02 12.95 5.51
CA VAL A 26 5.12 12.66 4.57
C VAL A 26 5.38 13.84 3.62
N GLU A 27 4.34 14.58 3.22
CA GLU A 27 4.50 15.81 2.43
C GLU A 27 5.23 16.92 3.19
N HIS A 28 5.08 16.97 4.52
CA HIS A 28 5.84 17.85 5.40
C HIS A 28 7.24 17.34 5.75
N GLY A 29 7.64 16.17 5.24
CA GLY A 29 8.97 15.61 5.41
C GLY A 29 9.13 14.64 6.58
N THR A 30 8.03 14.26 7.25
CA THR A 30 8.06 13.16 8.24
C THR A 30 8.42 11.85 7.53
N GLY A 31 9.32 11.06 8.13
CA GLY A 31 9.65 9.71 7.65
C GLY A 31 8.46 8.76 7.74
N TYR A 32 8.45 7.71 6.92
CA TYR A 32 7.34 6.76 6.85
C TYR A 32 7.05 6.09 8.21
N GLU A 33 8.08 5.55 8.87
CA GLU A 33 7.91 4.86 10.16
C GLU A 33 7.40 5.81 11.24
N ASP A 34 7.94 7.03 11.30
CA ASP A 34 7.51 8.05 12.26
C ASP A 34 6.05 8.46 12.03
N ALA A 35 5.61 8.61 10.78
CA ALA A 35 4.24 8.94 10.44
C ALA A 35 3.28 7.83 10.87
N VAL A 36 3.61 6.56 10.58
CA VAL A 36 2.82 5.38 10.98
C VAL A 36 2.77 5.24 12.50
N ASN A 37 3.88 5.46 13.20
CA ASN A 37 3.97 5.36 14.64
C ASN A 37 3.05 6.37 15.35
N ARG A 38 2.84 7.56 14.77
CA ARG A 38 1.94 8.60 15.30
C ARG A 38 0.45 8.29 15.15
N LEU A 39 0.06 7.34 14.32
CA LEU A 39 -1.34 6.95 14.19
C LEU A 39 -1.85 6.28 15.48
N ALA A 40 -2.85 6.90 16.09
CA ALA A 40 -3.57 6.39 17.26
C ALA A 40 -4.70 5.42 16.84
N ILE A 41 -4.31 4.27 16.26
CA ILE A 41 -5.24 3.20 15.87
C ILE A 41 -5.01 2.01 16.80
N GLU A 42 -6.04 1.61 17.55
CA GLU A 42 -5.97 0.53 18.54
C GLU A 42 -5.95 -0.86 17.88
N ASP A 43 -6.68 -1.03 16.78
CA ASP A 43 -6.67 -2.28 16.01
C ASP A 43 -5.34 -2.41 15.25
N SER A 44 -4.45 -3.22 15.81
CA SER A 44 -3.13 -3.51 15.23
C SER A 44 -3.19 -4.10 13.82
N GLN A 45 -4.21 -4.90 13.49
CA GLN A 45 -4.35 -5.49 12.16
C GLN A 45 -4.78 -4.43 11.15
N LEU A 46 -5.72 -3.55 11.55
CA LEU A 46 -6.12 -2.43 10.71
C LEU A 46 -4.97 -1.45 10.51
N LYS A 47 -4.20 -1.15 11.57
CA LYS A 47 -3.02 -0.27 11.50
C LYS A 47 -1.97 -0.83 10.55
N GLN A 48 -1.67 -2.13 10.65
CA GLN A 48 -0.72 -2.81 9.77
C GLN A 48 -1.16 -2.75 8.30
N LEU A 49 -2.44 -3.05 8.04
CA LEU A 49 -2.99 -2.97 6.69
C LEU A 49 -2.85 -1.56 6.11
N ILE A 50 -3.24 -0.54 6.89
CA ILE A 50 -3.10 0.87 6.47
C ILE A 50 -1.63 1.22 6.19
N SER A 51 -0.70 0.79 7.05
CA SER A 51 0.72 1.09 6.85
C SER A 51 1.28 0.43 5.60
N ASP A 52 0.90 -0.82 5.32
CA ASP A 52 1.37 -1.56 4.15
C ASP A 52 0.82 -0.94 2.86
N ASP A 53 -0.48 -0.66 2.82
CA ASP A 53 -1.13 0.00 1.69
C ASP A 53 -0.57 1.41 1.46
N PHE A 54 -0.32 2.16 2.53
CA PHE A 54 0.28 3.49 2.41
C PHE A 54 1.68 3.44 1.80
N LEU A 55 2.51 2.45 2.16
CA LEU A 55 3.83 2.29 1.56
C LEU A 55 3.72 1.97 0.06
N LYS A 56 2.79 1.09 -0.33
CA LYS A 56 2.50 0.80 -1.75
C LYS A 56 2.07 2.06 -2.51
N ILE A 57 1.19 2.87 -1.93
CA ILE A 57 0.76 4.16 -2.51
C ILE A 57 1.95 5.11 -2.71
N LEU A 58 2.83 5.22 -1.72
CA LEU A 58 4.02 6.06 -1.82
C LEU A 58 4.98 5.57 -2.91
N ILE A 59 5.19 4.27 -3.03
CA ILE A 59 5.99 3.70 -4.13
C ILE A 59 5.39 4.08 -5.48
N VAL A 60 4.06 3.97 -5.65
CA VAL A 60 3.40 4.42 -6.89
C VAL A 60 3.65 5.89 -7.17
N LYS A 61 3.35 6.76 -6.20
CA LYS A 61 3.46 8.22 -6.35
C LYS A 61 4.90 8.68 -6.58
N LEU A 62 5.88 8.04 -5.95
CA LEU A 62 7.27 8.51 -6.00
C LEU A 62 8.08 7.82 -7.10
N HIS A 63 7.97 6.50 -7.23
CA HIS A 63 8.73 5.73 -8.23
C HIS A 63 8.08 5.81 -9.61
N TYR A 64 6.81 5.42 -9.72
CA TYR A 64 6.16 5.27 -11.02
C TYR A 64 5.67 6.60 -11.59
N GLU A 65 5.10 7.49 -10.77
CA GLU A 65 4.58 8.78 -11.25
C GLU A 65 5.65 9.87 -11.34
N LYS A 66 6.55 9.96 -10.34
CA LYS A 66 7.60 11.00 -10.28
C LYS A 66 8.96 10.57 -10.80
N GLY A 67 9.13 9.29 -11.15
CA GLY A 67 10.37 8.77 -11.74
C GLY A 67 11.56 8.66 -10.79
N MET A 68 11.36 8.73 -9.46
CA MET A 68 12.45 8.49 -8.50
C MET A 68 12.92 7.04 -8.57
N THR A 69 14.21 6.79 -8.42
CA THR A 69 14.75 5.45 -8.23
C THR A 69 14.33 4.87 -6.87
N LEU A 70 14.32 3.54 -6.73
CA LEU A 70 13.95 2.91 -5.44
C LEU A 70 14.86 3.35 -4.27
N LYS A 71 16.13 3.66 -4.56
CA LYS A 71 17.06 4.21 -3.56
C LYS A 71 16.67 5.63 -3.12
N GLU A 72 16.27 6.48 -4.06
CA GLU A 72 15.78 7.82 -3.75
C GLU A 72 14.47 7.77 -2.95
N VAL A 73 13.56 6.85 -3.31
CA VAL A 73 12.33 6.62 -2.54
C VAL A 73 12.65 6.20 -1.11
N ALA A 74 13.53 5.21 -0.92
CA ALA A 74 13.95 4.75 0.40
C ALA A 74 14.55 5.90 1.23
N SER A 75 15.46 6.67 0.64
CA SER A 75 16.06 7.84 1.30
C SER A 75 15.03 8.91 1.65
N LYS A 76 14.08 9.20 0.76
CA LYS A 76 13.05 10.22 0.99
C LYS A 76 12.10 9.83 2.12
N LEU A 77 11.78 8.55 2.23
CA LEU A 77 10.88 8.02 3.25
C LEU A 77 11.60 7.62 4.54
N SER A 78 12.92 7.77 4.61
CA SER A 78 13.75 7.34 5.73
C SER A 78 13.57 5.86 6.09
N VAL A 79 13.50 4.99 5.07
CA VAL A 79 13.39 3.53 5.23
C VAL A 79 14.52 2.81 4.50
N THR A 80 14.66 1.51 4.73
CA THR A 80 15.66 0.68 4.04
C THR A 80 15.30 0.48 2.57
N HIS A 81 16.33 0.36 1.72
CA HIS A 81 16.13 0.07 0.31
C HIS A 81 15.52 -1.33 0.11
N GLU A 82 15.89 -2.27 0.96
CA GLU A 82 15.39 -3.65 0.98
C GLU A 82 13.88 -3.69 1.21
N LEU A 83 13.34 -2.87 2.12
CA LEU A 83 11.90 -2.76 2.35
C LEU A 83 11.17 -2.29 1.08
N ILE A 84 11.66 -1.24 0.43
CA ILE A 84 11.06 -0.73 -0.81
C ILE A 84 11.08 -1.79 -1.92
N VAL A 85 12.17 -2.54 -2.06
CA VAL A 85 12.27 -3.63 -3.03
C VAL A 85 11.29 -4.75 -2.72
N ALA A 86 11.19 -5.16 -1.46
CA ALA A 86 10.27 -6.20 -1.01
C ALA A 86 8.81 -5.81 -1.29
N THR A 87 8.38 -4.62 -0.87
CA THR A 87 7.02 -4.12 -1.10
C THR A 87 6.71 -4.01 -2.60
N LYS A 88 7.65 -3.53 -3.42
CA LYS A 88 7.46 -3.47 -4.88
C LYS A 88 7.26 -4.87 -5.48
N ASN A 89 7.99 -5.88 -5.00
CA ASN A 89 7.86 -7.24 -5.50
C ASN A 89 6.50 -7.84 -5.11
N GLU A 90 6.06 -7.62 -3.87
CA GLU A 90 4.71 -7.99 -3.40
C GLU A 90 3.62 -7.39 -4.31
N MET A 91 3.72 -6.09 -4.63
CA MET A 91 2.78 -5.44 -5.56
C MET A 91 2.74 -6.11 -6.95
N LEU A 92 3.90 -6.56 -7.46
CA LEU A 92 3.96 -7.25 -8.76
C LEU A 92 3.32 -8.64 -8.70
N GLU A 93 3.53 -9.37 -7.60
CA GLU A 93 2.91 -10.67 -7.36
C GLU A 93 1.38 -10.55 -7.25
N GLU A 94 0.87 -9.52 -6.57
CA GLU A 94 -0.57 -9.21 -6.48
C GLU A 94 -1.20 -8.94 -7.84
N VAL A 95 -0.53 -8.14 -8.68
CA VAL A 95 -0.97 -7.83 -10.05
C VAL A 95 -0.97 -9.10 -10.91
N GLN A 96 0.08 -9.91 -10.82
CA GLN A 96 0.16 -11.18 -11.55
C GLN A 96 -0.99 -12.13 -11.14
N GLY A 97 -1.21 -12.30 -9.83
CA GLY A 97 -2.29 -13.13 -9.32
C GLY A 97 -3.67 -12.65 -9.78
N SER A 98 -3.89 -11.34 -9.78
CA SER A 98 -5.13 -10.72 -10.23
C SER A 98 -5.37 -10.93 -11.74
N ALA A 99 -4.33 -10.77 -12.56
CA ALA A 99 -4.41 -11.02 -14.00
C ALA A 99 -4.75 -12.48 -14.34
N ILE A 100 -4.14 -13.44 -13.65
CA ILE A 100 -4.42 -14.88 -13.83
C ILE A 100 -5.87 -15.20 -13.46
N LYS A 101 -6.38 -14.65 -12.34
CA LYS A 101 -7.77 -14.85 -11.90
C LYS A 101 -8.77 -14.26 -12.90
N ALA A 102 -8.50 -13.06 -13.41
CA ALA A 102 -9.35 -12.42 -14.42
C ALA A 102 -9.41 -13.28 -15.69
N PHE A 103 -8.25 -13.73 -16.20
CA PHE A 103 -8.18 -14.60 -17.38
C PHE A 103 -9.00 -15.89 -17.22
N HIS A 104 -8.85 -16.59 -16.09
CA HIS A 104 -9.63 -17.80 -15.82
C HIS A 104 -11.14 -17.55 -15.66
N SER A 105 -11.54 -16.36 -15.21
CA SER A 105 -12.95 -16.00 -15.07
C SER A 105 -13.59 -15.76 -16.44
N ASP A 106 -12.87 -15.08 -17.34
CA ASP A 106 -13.32 -14.85 -18.72
C ASP A 106 -13.40 -16.15 -19.54
N VAL A 107 -12.41 -17.04 -19.40
CA VAL A 107 -12.40 -18.34 -20.11
C VAL A 107 -13.54 -19.27 -19.63
N LYS A 108 -13.98 -19.15 -18.38
CA LYS A 108 -15.14 -19.90 -17.86
C LYS A 108 -16.48 -19.39 -18.42
N TRP A 109 -16.57 -18.10 -18.77
CA TRP A 109 -17.79 -17.50 -19.33
C TRP A 109 -17.89 -17.68 -20.84
N GLY A 110 -16.77 -17.77 -21.56
CA GLY A 110 -16.71 -17.99 -23.01
C GLY A 110 -16.96 -19.44 -23.49
N ASN A 111 -17.22 -20.39 -22.59
CA ASN A 111 -17.46 -21.81 -22.90
C ASN A 111 -18.86 -22.30 -22.47
N ALA A 112 -19.84 -21.41 -22.33
CA ALA A 112 -21.23 -21.74 -22.01
C ALA A 112 -22.16 -21.52 -23.21
#